data_AF-A0A1Q5TFN1-F1
#
_entry.id   AF-A0A1Q5TFN1-F1
#
_cell.length_a   1.000
_cell.length_b   1.000
_cell.length_c   1.000
_cell.angle_alpha   90.00
_cell.angle_beta   90.00
_cell.angle_gamma   90.00
#
_symmetry.space_group_name_H-M   'P 1'
#
loop_
_entity.id
_entity.type
_entity.pdbx_description
1 polymer ?
#
loop_
_entity_poly.entity_id
_entity_poly.type
_entity_poly.pdbx_seq_one_letter_code
_entity_poly.pdbx_strand_id
1 'polypeptide(L)'
;MLARGIKPRQIAEEIGCSLRVIYDWVHAWHDSGIAGLLGGHVGGRYPAMTPEMIATAVESARAESLTLARIAQKVEDKHGPLPCTLETLANTLKRQGLTYKRARLSLKKTP
;
A
#
# COMPACT_ATOMS: atom_id res chain seq x y z
N MET A 1 -32.79 9.83 -7.21
CA MET A 1 -33.29 11.20 -6.98
C MET A 1 -32.90 12.15 -8.09
N LEU A 2 -31.62 12.20 -8.49
CA LEU A 2 -31.14 13.02 -9.62
C LEU A 2 -31.81 12.68 -10.96
N ALA A 3 -31.90 11.40 -11.32
CA ALA A 3 -32.59 10.95 -12.53
C ALA A 3 -34.11 11.27 -12.56
N ARG A 4 -34.69 11.62 -11.40
CA ARG A 4 -36.09 12.03 -11.26
C ARG A 4 -36.25 13.56 -11.35
N GLY A 5 -35.18 14.29 -11.65
CA GLY A 5 -35.19 15.76 -11.78
C GLY A 5 -35.25 16.53 -10.46
N ILE A 6 -35.04 15.86 -9.32
CA ILE A 6 -35.04 16.51 -8.00
C ILE A 6 -33.79 17.38 -7.87
N LYS A 7 -33.96 18.64 -7.43
CA LYS A 7 -32.84 19.59 -7.32
C LYS A 7 -31.86 19.16 -6.22
N PRO A 8 -30.53 19.33 -6.39
CA PRO A 8 -29.52 18.96 -5.40
C PRO A 8 -29.76 19.51 -3.98
N ARG A 9 -30.33 20.71 -3.86
CA ARG A 9 -30.69 21.32 -2.57
C ARG A 9 -31.79 20.55 -1.83
N GLN A 10 -32.83 20.12 -2.54
CA GLN A 10 -33.91 19.34 -1.93
C GLN A 10 -33.39 17.96 -1.49
N ILE A 11 -32.49 17.37 -2.29
CA ILE A 11 -31.82 16.11 -1.94
C ILE A 11 -30.97 16.29 -0.68
N ALA A 12 -30.23 17.39 -0.56
CA ALA A 12 -29.41 17.68 0.62
C ALA A 12 -30.27 17.79 1.90
N GLU A 13 -31.40 18.49 1.81
CA GLU A 13 -32.37 18.63 2.90
C GLU A 13 -33.02 17.29 3.27
N GLU A 14 -33.40 16.46 2.29
CA GLU A 14 -34.03 15.15 2.51
C GLU A 14 -33.05 14.11 3.08
N ILE A 15 -31.81 14.09 2.61
CA ILE A 15 -30.77 13.14 3.06
C ILE A 15 -30.07 13.62 4.35
N GLY A 16 -30.20 14.90 4.71
CA GLY A 16 -29.53 15.48 5.88
C GLY A 16 -28.02 15.67 5.69
N CYS A 17 -27.57 15.85 4.46
CA CYS A 17 -26.16 16.09 4.12
C CYS A 17 -25.94 17.52 3.62
N SER A 18 -24.68 17.97 3.59
CA SER A 18 -24.35 19.26 2.98
C SER A 18 -24.59 19.23 1.47
N LEU A 19 -24.97 20.38 0.91
CA LEU A 19 -25.12 20.54 -0.55
C LEU A 19 -23.84 20.19 -1.32
N ARG A 20 -22.67 20.44 -0.72
CA ARG A 20 -21.37 20.08 -1.28
C ARG A 20 -21.24 18.57 -1.50
N VAL A 21 -21.62 17.76 -0.50
CA VAL A 21 -21.58 16.29 -0.60
C VAL A 21 -22.48 15.79 -1.74
N ILE A 22 -23.64 16.41 -1.93
CA ILE A 22 -24.53 16.05 -3.04
C ILE A 22 -23.87 16.36 -4.39
N TYR A 23 -23.24 17.53 -4.54
CA TYR A 23 -22.51 17.84 -5.78
C TYR A 23 -21.30 16.93 -6.01
N ASP A 24 -20.54 16.62 -4.96
CA ASP A 24 -19.41 15.68 -5.06
C ASP A 24 -19.88 14.31 -5.56
N TRP A 25 -21.03 13.81 -5.07
CA TRP A 25 -21.64 12.57 -5.57
C TRP A 25 -22.17 12.68 -7.00
N VAL A 26 -22.79 13.81 -7.37
CA VAL A 26 -23.24 14.07 -8.74
C VAL A 26 -22.06 14.00 -9.70
N HIS A 27 -20.96 14.69 -9.40
CA HIS A 27 -19.76 14.69 -10.21
C HIS A 27 -19.14 13.28 -10.29
N ALA A 28 -18.96 12.60 -9.16
CA ALA A 28 -18.42 11.25 -9.15
C ALA A 28 -19.27 10.25 -9.96
N TRP A 29 -20.60 10.39 -9.92
CA TRP A 29 -21.51 9.59 -10.74
C TRP A 29 -21.38 9.91 -12.23
N HIS A 30 -21.26 11.19 -12.62
CA HIS A 30 -21.06 11.55 -14.02
C HIS A 30 -19.71 11.10 -14.58
N ASP A 31 -18.65 11.17 -13.77
CA ASP A 31 -17.29 10.85 -14.20
C ASP A 31 -17.03 9.34 -14.24
N SER A 32 -17.61 8.57 -13.32
CA SER A 32 -17.26 7.15 -13.13
C SER A 32 -18.45 6.25 -12.76
N GLY A 33 -19.68 6.74 -12.88
CA GLY A 33 -20.90 5.97 -12.58
C GLY A 33 -20.91 5.44 -11.15
N ILE A 34 -21.35 4.19 -11.00
CA ILE A 34 -21.41 3.54 -9.69
C ILE A 34 -20.02 3.38 -9.05
N ALA A 35 -18.95 3.24 -9.84
CA ALA A 35 -17.59 3.15 -9.33
C ALA A 35 -17.14 4.46 -8.66
N GLY A 36 -17.60 5.62 -9.14
CA GLY A 36 -17.32 6.91 -8.53
C GLY A 36 -18.04 7.09 -7.18
N LEU A 37 -19.27 6.58 -7.05
CA LEU A 37 -20.01 6.62 -5.78
C LEU A 37 -19.48 5.62 -4.76
N LEU A 38 -19.02 4.46 -5.23
CA LEU A 38 -18.40 3.42 -4.40
C LEU A 38 -16.90 3.66 -4.16
N GLY A 39 -16.32 4.68 -4.82
CA GLY A 39 -14.95 5.15 -4.65
C GLY A 39 -14.74 5.77 -3.28
N GLY A 40 -14.80 4.93 -2.24
CA GLY A 40 -14.37 5.27 -0.90
C GLY A 40 -12.85 5.34 -0.81
N HIS A 41 -12.38 6.01 0.26
CA HIS A 41 -11.00 6.18 0.70
C HIS A 41 -9.92 5.92 -0.37
N VAL A 42 -9.35 7.00 -0.90
CA VAL A 42 -8.24 7.02 -1.88
C VAL A 42 -6.96 6.45 -1.26
N GLY A 43 -6.97 5.14 -0.99
CA GLY A 43 -5.86 4.39 -0.42
C GLY A 43 -5.30 4.91 0.91
N GLY A 44 -4.39 4.13 1.47
CA GLY A 44 -3.52 4.59 2.55
C GLY A 44 -2.30 5.34 2.02
N ARG A 45 -1.39 5.69 2.92
CA ARG A 45 -0.06 6.24 2.58
C ARG A 45 0.61 5.38 1.52
N TYR A 46 1.25 6.03 0.55
CA TYR A 46 2.07 5.36 -0.47
C TYR A 46 3.06 4.37 0.16
N PRO A 47 3.32 3.21 -0.48
CA PRO A 47 4.31 2.26 -0.01
C PRO A 47 5.65 2.96 0.23
N ALA A 48 6.29 2.66 1.37
CA ALA A 48 7.55 3.33 1.72
C ALA A 48 8.71 2.93 0.81
N MET A 49 8.68 1.72 0.25
CA MET A 49 9.72 1.21 -0.66
C MET A 49 9.23 1.22 -2.11
N THR A 50 10.10 1.60 -3.03
CA THR A 50 9.80 1.50 -4.47
C THR A 50 9.79 0.03 -4.94
N PRO A 51 9.13 -0.29 -6.06
CA PRO A 51 9.14 -1.64 -6.62
C PRO A 51 10.55 -2.22 -6.83
N GLU A 52 11.51 -1.38 -7.22
CA GLU A 52 12.91 -1.77 -7.48
C GLU A 52 13.66 -2.15 -6.20
N MET A 53 13.42 -1.40 -5.12
CA MET A 53 13.95 -1.73 -3.79
C MET A 53 13.37 -3.06 -3.28
N ILE A 54 12.07 -3.28 -3.51
CA ILE A 54 11.38 -4.53 -3.14
C ILE A 54 11.99 -5.71 -3.92
N ALA A 55 12.20 -5.56 -5.23
CA ALA A 55 12.81 -6.60 -6.05
C ALA A 55 14.21 -6.97 -5.54
N THR A 56 15.04 -5.98 -5.24
CA THR A 56 16.40 -6.18 -4.71
C THR A 56 16.38 -6.87 -3.35
N ALA A 57 15.44 -6.50 -2.48
CA ALA A 57 15.25 -7.14 -1.17
C ALA A 57 14.85 -8.62 -1.32
N VAL A 58 13.95 -8.93 -2.26
CA VAL A 58 13.49 -10.29 -2.55
C VAL A 58 14.61 -11.15 -3.14
N GLU A 59 15.36 -10.62 -4.11
CA GLU A 59 16.54 -11.30 -4.69
C GLU A 59 17.57 -11.63 -3.61
N SER A 60 17.90 -10.65 -2.76
CA SER A 60 18.84 -10.83 -1.66
C SER A 60 18.38 -11.89 -0.66
N ALA A 61 17.08 -11.91 -0.32
CA ALA A 61 16.51 -12.87 0.61
C ALA A 61 16.40 -14.29 0.03
N ARG A 62 16.30 -14.42 -1.31
CA ARG A 62 16.24 -15.72 -1.98
C ARG A 62 17.62 -16.32 -2.25
N ALA A 63 18.62 -15.48 -2.51
CA ALA A 63 19.98 -15.95 -2.79
C ALA A 63 20.63 -16.63 -1.57
N GLU A 64 20.42 -16.07 -0.38
CA GLU A 64 21.09 -16.51 0.85
C GLU A 64 20.15 -16.37 2.05
N SER A 65 20.32 -17.25 3.06
CA SER A 65 19.61 -17.11 4.35
C SER A 65 20.19 -15.96 5.19
N LEU A 66 19.87 -14.73 4.81
CA LEU A 66 20.36 -13.51 5.45
C LEU A 66 19.44 -13.02 6.57
N THR A 67 20.02 -12.23 7.47
CA THR A 67 19.22 -11.48 8.44
C THR A 67 18.56 -10.26 7.80
N LEU A 68 17.44 -9.79 8.35
CA LEU A 68 16.75 -8.59 7.88
C LEU A 68 17.68 -7.37 7.78
N ALA A 69 18.61 -7.19 8.73
CA ALA A 69 19.58 -6.10 8.70
C ALA A 69 20.57 -6.22 7.52
N ARG A 70 20.94 -7.44 7.11
CA ARG A 70 21.80 -7.63 5.94
C ARG A 70 21.06 -7.47 4.63
N ILE A 71 19.77 -7.83 4.58
CA ILE A 71 18.93 -7.51 3.44
C ILE A 71 18.77 -5.99 3.30
N ALA A 72 18.53 -5.28 4.41
CA ALA A 72 18.47 -3.81 4.41
C ALA A 72 19.77 -3.19 3.86
N GLN A 73 20.93 -3.65 4.35
CA GLN A 73 22.22 -3.17 3.84
C GLN A 73 22.37 -3.39 2.33
N LYS A 74 22.05 -4.59 1.81
CA LYS A 74 22.12 -4.86 0.36
C LYS A 74 21.19 -3.96 -0.47
N VAL A 75 20.03 -3.58 0.08
CA VAL A 75 19.12 -2.62 -0.57
C VAL A 75 19.71 -1.21 -0.51
N GLU A 76 20.26 -0.81 0.64
CA GLU A 76 20.88 0.50 0.83
C GLU A 76 22.10 0.72 -0.06
N ASP A 77 22.94 -0.29 -0.22
CA ASP A 77 24.13 -0.25 -1.07
C ASP A 77 23.78 0.00 -2.54
N LYS A 78 22.58 -0.41 -3.00
CA LYS A 78 22.13 -0.28 -4.39
C LYS A 78 21.24 0.94 -4.65
N HIS A 79 20.40 1.32 -3.69
CA HIS A 79 19.33 2.32 -3.87
C HIS A 79 19.45 3.54 -2.95
N GLY A 80 20.45 3.58 -2.07
CA GLY A 80 20.58 4.59 -1.04
C GLY A 80 19.76 4.30 0.22
N PRO A 81 19.72 5.23 1.19
CA PRO A 81 19.18 4.99 2.53
C PRO A 81 17.76 4.40 2.52
N LEU A 82 17.51 3.42 3.40
CA LEU A 82 16.22 2.76 3.44
C LEU A 82 15.14 3.73 3.94
N PRO A 83 14.05 3.95 3.18
CA PRO A 83 13.00 4.92 3.52
C PRO A 83 12.06 4.44 4.64
N CYS A 84 12.34 3.29 5.27
CA CYS A 84 11.45 2.64 6.22
C CYS A 84 12.20 1.86 7.28
N THR A 85 11.48 1.45 8.33
CA THR A 85 12.02 0.58 9.38
C THR A 85 12.25 -0.86 8.91
N LEU A 86 13.09 -1.61 9.63
CA LEU A 86 13.29 -3.04 9.37
C LEU A 86 12.01 -3.86 9.50
N GLU A 87 11.06 -3.45 10.34
CA GLU A 87 9.74 -4.09 10.43
C GLU A 87 8.91 -3.90 9.16
N THR A 88 9.00 -2.72 8.55
CA THR A 88 8.33 -2.42 7.28
C THR A 88 8.93 -3.26 6.16
N LEU A 89 10.26 -3.40 6.13
CA LEU A 89 10.95 -4.32 5.23
C LEU A 89 10.49 -5.77 5.44
N ALA A 90 10.40 -6.24 6.68
CA ALA A 90 9.94 -7.59 7.00
C ALA A 90 8.51 -7.85 6.55
N ASN A 91 7.60 -6.89 6.79
CA ASN A 91 6.21 -6.98 6.33
C ASN A 91 6.11 -6.95 4.80
N THR A 92 6.97 -6.18 4.15
CA THR A 92 7.05 -6.12 2.69
C THR A 92 7.50 -7.47 2.11
N LEU A 93 8.52 -8.10 2.68
CA LEU A 93 8.98 -9.44 2.28
C LEU A 93 7.91 -10.51 2.52
N LYS A 94 7.17 -10.44 3.63
CA LYS A 94 6.03 -11.34 3.91
C LYS A 94 4.94 -11.22 2.84
N ARG A 95 4.61 -10.01 2.40
CA ARG A 95 3.65 -9.77 1.31
C ARG A 95 4.11 -10.36 -0.03
N GLN A 96 5.42 -10.47 -0.24
CA GLN A 96 6.03 -11.14 -1.40
C GLN A 96 6.12 -12.67 -1.24
N GLY A 97 5.46 -13.25 -0.23
CA GLY A 97 5.44 -14.69 0.03
C GLY A 97 6.68 -15.22 0.76
N LEU A 98 7.61 -14.36 1.17
CA LEU A 98 8.79 -14.78 1.94
C LEU A 98 8.45 -14.87 3.42
N THR A 99 8.47 -16.09 3.96
CA THR A 99 8.34 -16.29 5.40
C THR A 99 9.73 -16.31 6.03
N TYR A 100 10.04 -15.26 6.80
CA TYR A 100 11.31 -15.17 7.51
C TYR A 100 11.35 -16.16 8.69
N LYS A 101 12.09 -17.26 8.55
CA LYS A 101 12.54 -18.08 9.68
C LYS A 101 13.89 -17.57 10.15
N ARG A 102 14.08 -17.38 11.45
CA ARG A 102 15.39 -17.00 12.02
C ARG A 102 16.40 -18.11 11.70
N ALA A 103 17.29 -17.88 10.75
CA ALA A 103 18.43 -18.75 10.54
C ALA A 103 19.35 -18.63 11.77
N ARG A 104 19.47 -19.72 12.56
CA ARG A 104 20.52 -19.81 13.59
C ARG A 104 21.85 -19.97 12.87
N LEU A 105 22.61 -18.88 12.79
CA LEU A 105 23.97 -18.85 12.22
C LEU A 105 25.00 -19.62 13.08
N SER A 106 24.58 -20.27 14.17
CA SER A 106 25.45 -20.93 15.14
C SER A 106 25.96 -22.32 14.72
N LEU A 107 25.44 -22.91 13.64
CA LEU A 107 25.93 -24.20 13.16
C LEU A 107 26.92 -23.99 12.01
N LYS A 108 28.15 -23.60 12.37
CA LYS A 108 29.29 -23.89 11.49
C LYS A 108 29.52 -25.40 11.54
N LYS A 109 29.06 -26.13 10.53
CA LYS A 109 29.57 -27.48 10.26
C LYS A 109 30.70 -27.32 9.26
N THR A 110 31.92 -27.23 9.77
CA THR A 110 33.12 -27.35 8.96
C THR A 110 33.17 -28.79 8.41
N PRO A 111 33.38 -29.00 7.10
CA PRO A 111 33.68 -30.32 6.56
C PRO A 111 35.04 -30.84 7.05
#